data_AF-A0A172WGB3-F1
#
_entry.id   AF-A0A172WGB3-F1
#
_cell.length_a   1.000
_cell.length_b   1.000
_cell.length_c   1.000
_cell.angle_alpha   90.00
_cell.angle_beta   90.00
_cell.angle_gamma   90.00
#
_symmetry.space_group_name_H-M   'P 1'
#
loop_
_entity.id
_entity.type
_entity.pdbx_description
1 polymer ?
#
loop_
_entity_poly.entity_id
_entity_poly.type
_entity_poly.pdbx_seq_one_letter_code
_entity_poly.pdbx_strand_id
1 'polypeptide(L)'
;MRLNKYLLLLAAVPALVAVTAGSYMVRWLSVLFLGVLLALFLFGVELQVVRPEFKRAKKVERKTDVERTVALIEKARSGKVARTLIEEKIIEIYATLSEEYNQTYLNLNSDPNEALRVLRSEGDFLDNLEKALTIVEADLNEGRRGKPEG
;
A
#
# COMPACT_ATOMS: atom_id res chain seq x y z
N MET A 1 0.43 31.09 18.28
CA MET A 1 0.08 32.18 19.23
C MET A 1 -0.38 33.49 18.59
N ARG A 2 0.05 33.87 17.36
CA ARG A 2 -0.40 35.13 16.73
C ARG A 2 -1.87 35.11 16.27
N LEU A 3 -2.39 33.98 15.78
CA LEU A 3 -3.81 33.82 15.40
C LEU A 3 -4.78 34.08 16.57
N ASN A 4 -4.47 33.61 17.78
CA ASN A 4 -5.32 33.84 18.95
C ASN A 4 -5.51 35.32 19.28
N LYS A 5 -4.47 36.15 19.09
CA LYS A 5 -4.55 37.59 19.40
C LYS A 5 -5.44 38.35 18.43
N TYR A 6 -5.35 38.05 17.13
CA TYR A 6 -6.22 38.64 16.12
C TYR A 6 -7.66 38.14 16.24
N LEU A 7 -7.86 36.87 16.61
CA LEU A 7 -9.20 36.32 16.88
C LEU A 7 -9.87 36.98 18.09
N LEU A 8 -9.10 37.18 19.17
CA LEU A 8 -9.58 37.91 20.36
C LEU A 8 -9.94 39.35 20.03
N LEU A 9 -9.14 40.05 19.22
CA LEU A 9 -9.43 41.41 18.77
C LEU A 9 -10.67 41.45 17.86
N LEU A 10 -10.81 40.50 16.94
CA LEU A 10 -11.95 40.42 16.02
C LEU A 10 -13.27 40.12 16.74
N ALA A 11 -13.23 39.35 17.83
CA ALA A 11 -14.39 39.07 18.68
C ALA A 11 -14.68 40.21 19.68
N ALA A 12 -13.65 40.90 20.16
CA ALA A 12 -13.80 41.96 21.17
C ALA A 12 -14.47 43.23 20.62
N VAL A 13 -14.21 43.60 19.36
CA VAL A 13 -14.79 44.80 18.73
C VAL A 13 -16.33 44.75 18.67
N PRO A 14 -16.99 43.72 18.11
CA PRO A 14 -18.44 43.64 18.11
C PRO A 14 -19.04 43.45 19.51
N ALA A 15 -18.33 42.77 20.42
CA ALA A 15 -18.77 42.63 21.82
C ALA A 15 -18.79 43.99 22.55
N LEU A 16 -17.79 44.84 22.33
CA LEU A 16 -17.75 46.20 22.88
C LEU A 16 -18.85 47.07 22.29
N VAL A 17 -19.07 47.01 20.96
CA VAL A 17 -20.15 47.74 20.29
C VAL A 17 -21.53 47.32 20.82
N ALA A 18 -21.74 46.04 21.12
CA ALA A 18 -22.99 45.53 21.70
C ALA A 18 -23.27 46.06 23.12
N VAL A 19 -22.23 46.40 23.88
CA VAL A 19 -22.33 46.92 25.25
C VAL A 19 -22.49 48.45 25.26
N THR A 20 -21.88 49.16 24.31
CA THR A 20 -21.88 50.63 24.28
C THR A 20 -23.01 51.23 23.43
N ALA A 21 -23.53 50.51 22.44
CA ALA A 21 -24.60 51.03 21.59
C ALA A 21 -25.95 50.90 22.29
N GLY A 22 -26.54 52.04 22.71
CA GLY A 22 -27.84 52.11 23.39
C GLY A 22 -29.05 51.73 22.54
N SER A 23 -28.86 51.39 21.26
CA SER A 23 -29.92 50.93 20.36
C SER A 23 -30.02 49.41 20.40
N TYR A 24 -31.19 48.91 20.83
CA TYR A 24 -31.53 47.49 20.90
C TYR A 24 -31.22 46.75 19.59
N MET A 25 -31.51 47.37 18.45
CA MET A 25 -31.27 46.79 17.12
C MET A 25 -29.78 46.49 16.87
N VAL A 26 -28.90 47.41 17.27
CA VAL A 26 -27.45 47.31 17.06
C VAL A 26 -26.85 46.21 17.96
N ARG A 27 -27.38 46.06 19.18
CA ARG A 27 -26.98 44.99 20.10
C ARG A 27 -27.29 43.61 19.51
N TRP A 28 -28.49 43.42 18.99
CA TRP A 28 -28.87 42.14 18.38
C TRP A 28 -28.09 41.83 17.12
N LEU A 29 -27.83 42.84 16.27
CA LEU A 29 -27.01 42.67 15.08
C LEU A 29 -25.58 42.21 15.44
N SER A 30 -25.02 42.77 16.50
CA SER A 30 -23.68 42.43 17.00
C SER A 30 -23.62 41.02 17.58
N VAL A 31 -24.65 40.61 18.33
CA VAL A 31 -24.76 39.24 18.89
C VAL A 31 -24.88 38.20 17.78
N LEU A 32 -25.73 38.45 16.77
CA LEU A 32 -25.88 37.55 15.63
C LEU A 32 -24.58 37.41 14.85
N PHE A 33 -23.91 38.53 14.57
CA PHE A 33 -22.63 38.52 13.86
C PHE A 33 -21.56 37.74 14.63
N LEU A 34 -21.47 37.94 15.94
CA LEU A 34 -20.54 37.21 16.81
C LEU A 34 -20.86 35.71 16.82
N GLY A 35 -22.13 35.33 16.89
CA GLY A 35 -22.57 33.94 16.85
C GLY A 35 -22.19 33.22 15.55
N VAL A 36 -22.38 33.87 14.39
CA VAL A 36 -21.98 33.32 13.08
C VAL A 36 -20.47 33.16 12.99
N LEU A 37 -19.71 34.17 13.42
CA LEU A 37 -18.24 34.10 13.46
C LEU A 37 -17.75 32.94 14.33
N LEU A 38 -18.35 32.77 15.51
CA LEU A 38 -17.98 31.69 16.42
C LEU A 38 -18.32 30.32 15.85
N ALA A 39 -19.48 30.19 15.21
CA ALA A 39 -19.89 28.96 14.54
C ALA A 39 -18.92 28.59 13.42
N LEU A 40 -18.59 29.53 12.52
CA LEU A 40 -17.61 29.30 11.45
C LEU A 40 -16.23 28.92 12.00
N PHE A 41 -15.82 29.50 13.14
CA PHE A 41 -14.56 29.15 13.78
C PHE A 41 -14.59 27.74 14.37
N LEU A 42 -15.63 27.38 15.13
CA LEU A 42 -15.76 26.06 15.75
C LEU A 42 -15.79 24.96 14.68
N PHE A 43 -16.65 25.12 13.68
CA PHE A 43 -16.73 24.18 12.57
C PHE A 43 -15.46 24.20 11.70
N GLY A 44 -14.83 25.35 11.49
CA GLY A 44 -13.60 25.47 10.72
C GLY A 44 -12.39 24.81 11.38
N VAL A 45 -12.29 24.84 12.71
CA VAL A 45 -11.27 24.13 13.49
C VAL A 45 -11.57 22.62 13.52
N GLU A 46 -12.83 22.23 13.67
CA GLU A 46 -13.23 20.81 13.69
C GLU A 46 -13.07 20.14 12.31
N LEU A 47 -13.29 20.88 11.21
CA LEU A 47 -13.04 20.44 9.83
C LEU A 47 -11.54 20.28 9.49
N GLN A 48 -10.62 20.92 10.23
CA GLN A 48 -9.18 20.73 10.00
C GLN A 48 -8.68 19.35 10.47
N VAL A 49 -9.43 18.65 11.32
CA VAL A 49 -9.03 17.32 11.84
C VAL A 49 -9.22 16.21 10.80
N VAL A 50 -10.03 16.45 9.76
CA VAL A 50 -10.31 15.47 8.69
C VAL A 50 -9.79 15.97 7.33
N ARG A 51 -8.60 16.55 7.30
CA ARG A 51 -7.82 16.50 6.06
C ARG A 51 -6.97 15.23 6.11
N PRO A 52 -7.35 14.14 5.40
CA PRO A 52 -6.37 13.11 5.12
C PRO A 52 -5.20 13.83 4.47
N GLU A 53 -4.04 13.80 5.12
CA GLU A 53 -2.81 14.25 4.49
C GLU A 53 -2.75 13.54 3.14
N PHE A 54 -2.89 14.29 2.05
CA PHE A 54 -2.51 13.80 0.73
C PHE A 54 -1.00 13.61 0.82
N LYS A 55 -0.58 12.45 1.35
CA LYS A 55 0.77 11.93 1.21
C LYS A 55 1.01 11.99 -0.29
N ARG A 56 1.85 12.93 -0.71
CA ARG A 56 2.28 13.10 -2.10
C ARG A 56 2.43 11.71 -2.64
N ALA A 57 1.63 11.37 -3.65
CA ALA A 57 1.77 10.11 -4.36
C ALA A 57 3.24 10.02 -4.73
N LYS A 58 3.98 9.21 -3.97
CA LYS A 58 5.37 8.91 -4.27
C LYS A 58 5.27 8.37 -5.67
N LYS A 59 5.85 9.08 -6.65
CA LYS A 59 5.78 8.73 -8.05
C LYS A 59 6.31 7.30 -8.13
N VAL A 60 5.41 6.33 -8.11
CA VAL A 60 5.77 4.92 -8.23
C VAL A 60 6.13 4.84 -9.69
N GLU A 61 7.41 5.04 -10.00
CA GLU A 61 7.95 4.59 -11.27
C GLU A 61 7.51 3.13 -11.37
N ARG A 62 6.63 2.87 -12.32
CA ARG A 62 6.19 1.52 -12.63
C ARG A 62 7.42 0.82 -13.18
N LYS A 63 8.21 0.25 -12.27
CA LYS A 63 9.27 -0.67 -12.61
C LYS A 63 8.67 -1.71 -13.54
N THR A 64 9.36 -1.96 -14.64
CA THR A 64 9.01 -3.03 -15.57
C THR A 64 8.95 -4.36 -14.81
N ASP A 65 8.17 -5.33 -15.31
CA ASP A 65 8.03 -6.62 -14.62
C ASP A 65 9.39 -7.33 -14.48
N VAL A 66 10.30 -7.10 -15.42
CA VAL A 66 11.70 -7.56 -15.36
C VAL A 66 12.45 -6.94 -14.18
N GLU A 67 12.42 -5.60 -14.05
CA GLU A 67 13.07 -4.92 -12.93
C GLU A 67 12.50 -5.32 -11.57
N ARG A 68 11.19 -5.63 -11.52
CA ARG A 68 10.54 -6.12 -10.30
C ARG A 68 11.06 -7.51 -9.93
N THR A 69 11.17 -8.40 -10.91
CA THR A 69 11.71 -9.76 -10.70
C THR A 69 13.17 -9.72 -10.30
N VAL A 70 14.00 -8.90 -10.95
CA VAL A 70 15.41 -8.71 -10.57
C VAL A 70 15.52 -8.19 -9.13
N ALA A 71 14.73 -7.18 -8.77
CA ALA A 71 14.72 -6.66 -7.40
C ALA A 71 14.20 -7.68 -6.36
N LEU A 72 13.33 -8.61 -6.76
CA LEU A 72 12.87 -9.71 -5.91
C LEU A 72 14.01 -10.72 -5.69
N ILE A 73 14.71 -11.12 -6.75
CA ILE A 73 15.87 -12.03 -6.69
C ILE A 73 16.98 -11.44 -5.82
N GLU A 74 17.28 -10.16 -6.00
CA GLU A 74 18.28 -9.45 -5.19
C GLU A 74 17.91 -9.46 -3.70
N LYS A 75 16.62 -9.25 -3.37
CA LYS A 75 16.12 -9.35 -1.99
C LYS A 75 16.12 -10.77 -1.45
N ALA A 76 15.90 -11.77 -2.30
CA ALA A 76 15.90 -13.18 -1.90
C ALA A 76 17.30 -13.67 -1.51
N ARG A 77 18.36 -12.99 -1.96
CA ARG A 77 19.73 -13.31 -1.53
C ARG A 77 19.89 -13.32 -0.01
N SER A 78 19.32 -12.34 0.69
CA SER A 78 19.44 -12.19 2.16
C SER A 78 18.11 -12.33 2.92
N GLY A 79 16.97 -12.18 2.25
CA GLY A 79 15.65 -12.13 2.89
C GLY A 79 14.86 -13.44 2.74
N LYS A 80 14.52 -14.07 3.88
CA LYS A 80 13.68 -15.29 3.92
C LYS A 80 12.33 -15.10 3.22
N VAL A 81 11.70 -13.95 3.39
CA VAL A 81 10.39 -13.63 2.76
C VAL A 81 10.48 -13.61 1.24
N ALA A 82 11.53 -13.00 0.70
CA ALA A 82 11.72 -12.93 -0.75
C ALA A 82 12.07 -14.31 -1.34
N ARG A 83 12.75 -15.18 -0.60
CA ARG A 83 12.95 -16.58 -1.00
C ARG A 83 11.63 -17.34 -1.08
N THR A 84 10.78 -17.22 -0.07
CA THR A 84 9.45 -17.85 -0.07
C THR A 84 8.58 -17.34 -1.21
N LEU A 85 8.65 -16.04 -1.55
CA LEU A 85 7.93 -15.50 -2.70
C LEU A 85 8.40 -16.08 -4.04
N ILE A 86 9.71 -16.32 -4.20
CA ILE A 86 10.25 -16.97 -5.40
C ILE A 86 9.81 -18.43 -5.46
N GLU A 87 9.83 -19.13 -4.33
CA GLU A 87 9.35 -20.50 -4.21
C GLU A 87 7.87 -20.62 -4.58
N GLU A 88 7.02 -19.73 -4.06
CA GLU A 88 5.60 -19.64 -4.38
C GLU A 88 5.38 -19.43 -5.89
N LYS A 89 6.22 -18.60 -6.53
CA LYS A 89 6.17 -18.38 -7.99
C LYS A 89 6.53 -19.63 -8.77
N ILE A 90 7.49 -20.43 -8.32
CA ILE A 90 7.82 -21.71 -8.97
C ILE A 90 6.67 -22.72 -8.81
N ILE A 91 6.05 -22.80 -7.62
CA ILE A 91 4.87 -23.65 -7.39
C ILE A 91 3.71 -23.21 -8.30
N GLU A 92 3.48 -21.91 -8.45
CA GLU A 92 2.44 -21.34 -9.31
C GLU A 92 2.63 -21.74 -10.78
N ILE A 93 3.88 -21.81 -11.27
CA ILE A 93 4.19 -22.30 -12.63
C ILE A 93 3.69 -23.74 -12.80
N TYR A 94 4.08 -24.65 -11.90
CA TYR A 94 3.65 -26.06 -11.98
C TYR A 94 2.13 -26.23 -11.79
N ALA A 95 1.52 -25.46 -10.88
CA ALA A 95 0.09 -25.49 -10.67
C ALA A 95 -0.70 -25.00 -11.90
N THR A 96 -0.17 -24.01 -12.62
CA THR A 96 -0.76 -23.48 -13.86
C THR A 96 -0.69 -24.48 -15.02
N LEU A 97 0.36 -25.32 -15.04
CA LEU A 97 0.53 -26.36 -16.07
C LEU A 97 -0.33 -27.60 -15.82
N SER A 98 -0.75 -27.81 -14.57
CA SER A 98 -1.57 -28.95 -14.17
C SER A 98 -3.05 -28.72 -14.46
N GLU A 99 -3.78 -29.80 -14.75
CA GLU A 99 -5.24 -29.77 -14.91
C GLU A 99 -5.96 -29.45 -13.57
N GLU A 100 -5.36 -29.85 -12.45
CA GLU A 100 -5.90 -29.61 -11.10
C GLU A 100 -5.00 -28.65 -10.31
N TYR A 101 -5.21 -27.35 -10.54
CA TYR A 101 -4.42 -26.26 -9.93
C TYR A 101 -4.31 -26.39 -8.39
N ASN A 102 -5.46 -26.46 -7.68
CA ASN A 102 -5.49 -26.44 -6.21
C ASN A 102 -4.80 -27.67 -5.60
N GLN A 103 -5.02 -28.85 -6.19
CA GLN A 103 -4.45 -30.10 -5.71
C GLN A 103 -2.93 -30.10 -5.91
N THR A 104 -2.48 -29.66 -7.08
CA THR A 104 -1.05 -29.58 -7.41
C THR A 104 -0.33 -28.56 -6.53
N TYR A 105 -0.95 -27.40 -6.29
CA TYR A 105 -0.41 -26.36 -5.41
C TYR A 105 -0.22 -26.86 -3.97
N LEU A 106 -1.23 -27.53 -3.40
CA LEU A 106 -1.16 -28.08 -2.05
C LEU A 106 -0.15 -29.24 -1.94
N ASN A 107 -0.12 -30.09 -2.96
CA ASN A 107 0.80 -31.23 -3.02
C ASN A 107 2.24 -30.76 -3.10
N LEU A 108 2.59 -29.80 -3.97
CA LEU A 108 3.95 -29.26 -4.09
C LEU A 108 4.45 -28.55 -2.83
N ASN A 109 3.53 -28.01 -2.02
CA ASN A 109 3.89 -27.41 -0.75
C ASN A 109 4.28 -28.47 0.29
N SER A 110 3.64 -29.64 0.24
CA SER A 110 3.82 -30.76 1.18
C SER A 110 4.91 -31.74 0.74
N ASP A 111 4.94 -32.07 -0.54
CA ASP A 111 5.89 -32.94 -1.22
C ASP A 111 6.54 -32.16 -2.39
N PRO A 112 7.69 -31.49 -2.12
CA PRO A 112 8.35 -30.65 -3.12
C PRO A 112 8.96 -31.50 -4.23
N ASN A 113 8.75 -31.08 -5.48
CA ASN A 113 9.41 -31.67 -6.64
C ASN A 113 10.93 -31.39 -6.65
N GLU A 114 11.65 -31.99 -7.59
CA GLU A 114 13.11 -31.88 -7.68
C GLU A 114 13.60 -30.42 -7.72
N ALA A 115 12.93 -29.57 -8.52
CA ALA A 115 13.24 -28.14 -8.59
C ALA A 115 13.11 -27.43 -7.23
N LEU A 116 12.03 -27.67 -6.48
CA LEU A 116 11.82 -27.07 -5.15
C LEU A 116 12.78 -27.65 -4.10
N ARG A 117 13.15 -28.93 -4.20
CA ARG A 117 14.15 -29.55 -3.32
C ARG A 117 15.53 -28.94 -3.53
N VAL A 118 15.91 -28.70 -4.78
CA VAL A 118 17.17 -28.01 -5.11
C VAL A 118 17.14 -26.56 -4.62
N LEU A 119 16.02 -25.85 -4.80
CA LEU A 119 15.87 -24.48 -4.28
C LEU A 119 15.99 -24.39 -2.75
N ARG A 120 15.43 -25.37 -2.03
CA ARG A 120 15.47 -25.45 -0.56
C ARG A 120 16.80 -25.98 -0.02
N SER A 121 17.69 -26.47 -0.87
CA SER A 121 18.97 -27.04 -0.44
C SER A 121 19.90 -25.99 0.19
N GLU A 122 20.76 -26.44 1.11
CA GLU A 122 21.75 -25.57 1.76
C GLU A 122 22.83 -25.13 0.74
N GLY A 123 23.21 -23.84 0.75
CA GLY A 123 24.20 -23.30 -0.18
C GLY A 123 23.96 -21.83 -0.58
N ASP A 124 24.59 -21.39 -1.67
CA ASP A 124 24.23 -20.11 -2.30
C ASP A 124 22.85 -20.23 -2.94
N PHE A 125 21.93 -19.38 -2.48
CA PHE A 125 20.55 -19.36 -2.96
C PHE A 125 20.48 -19.08 -4.47
N LEU A 126 21.37 -18.24 -5.01
CA LEU A 126 21.34 -17.89 -6.43
C LEU A 126 21.73 -19.09 -7.31
N ASP A 127 22.78 -19.81 -6.92
CA ASP A 127 23.20 -21.03 -7.61
C ASP A 127 22.11 -22.11 -7.56
N ASN A 128 21.43 -22.22 -6.41
CA ASN A 128 20.31 -23.16 -6.23
C ASN A 128 19.08 -22.75 -7.05
N LEU A 129 18.81 -21.45 -7.15
CA LEU A 129 17.74 -20.92 -7.99
C LEU A 129 18.00 -21.16 -9.48
N GLU A 130 19.24 -20.96 -9.95
CA GLU A 130 19.63 -21.23 -11.33
C GLU A 130 19.43 -22.71 -11.70
N LYS A 131 19.88 -23.62 -10.83
CA LYS A 131 19.66 -25.06 -11.02
C LYS A 131 18.18 -25.43 -10.99
N ALA A 132 17.41 -24.87 -10.05
CA ALA A 132 15.97 -25.10 -9.97
C ALA A 132 15.25 -24.63 -11.24
N LEU A 133 15.59 -23.45 -11.77
CA LEU A 133 15.03 -22.93 -13.01
C LEU A 133 15.40 -23.78 -14.23
N THR A 134 16.62 -24.34 -14.26
CA THR A 134 17.04 -25.26 -15.33
C THR A 134 16.19 -26.53 -15.34
N ILE A 135 15.86 -27.07 -14.17
CA ILE A 135 14.96 -28.23 -14.03
C ILE A 135 13.55 -27.86 -14.49
N VAL A 136 13.03 -26.71 -14.04
CA VAL A 136 11.70 -26.21 -14.47
C VAL A 136 11.62 -26.05 -15.98
N GLU A 137 12.67 -25.53 -16.62
CA GLU A 137 12.74 -25.38 -18.07
C GLU A 137 12.73 -26.73 -18.79
N ALA A 138 13.48 -27.72 -18.27
CA ALA A 138 13.47 -29.07 -18.79
C ALA A 138 12.07 -29.70 -18.69
N ASP A 139 11.44 -29.63 -17.52
CA ASP A 139 10.09 -30.16 -17.27
C ASP A 139 9.04 -29.51 -18.19
N LEU A 140 9.12 -28.19 -18.39
CA LEU A 140 8.27 -27.43 -19.30
C LEU A 140 8.41 -27.90 -20.75
N ASN A 141 9.65 -28.15 -21.18
CA ASN A 141 9.94 -28.56 -22.54
C ASN A 141 9.51 -30.01 -22.81
N GLU A 142 9.64 -30.89 -21.81
CA GLU A 142 9.16 -32.28 -21.88
C GLU A 142 7.63 -32.36 -21.85
N GLY A 143 6.97 -31.62 -20.95
CA GLY A 143 5.51 -31.53 -20.89
C GLY A 143 4.88 -31.01 -22.19
N ARG A 144 5.60 -30.16 -22.93
CA ARG A 144 5.18 -29.68 -24.26
C ARG A 144 5.30 -30.74 -25.36
N ARG A 145 6.19 -31.71 -25.25
CA ARG A 145 6.34 -32.82 -26.22
C ARG A 145 5.31 -33.94 -26.03
N GLY A 146 4.71 -34.06 -24.86
CA GLY A 146 3.75 -35.12 -24.52
C GLY A 146 2.28 -34.84 -24.86
N LYS A 147 1.94 -33.62 -25.30
CA LYS A 147 0.56 -33.25 -25.69
C LYS A 147 0.41 -33.44 -27.21
N PRO A 148 -0.23 -34.51 -27.70
CA PRO A 148 -0.61 -34.55 -29.10
C PRO A 148 -1.62 -33.44 -29.31
N GLU A 149 -1.35 -32.54 -30.26
CA GLU A 149 -2.34 -31.58 -30.74
C GLU A 149 -3.56 -32.39 -31.21
N GLY A 150 -4.66 -32.27 -30.49
CA GLY A 150 -5.97 -32.85 -30.80
C GLY A 150 -6.98 -31.74 -30.95
#